data_AF-A0A139KAR6-F1
#
_entry.id   AF-A0A139KAR6-F1
#
_cell.length_a   1.000
_cell.length_b   1.000
_cell.length_c   1.000
_cell.angle_alpha   90.00
_cell.angle_beta   90.00
_cell.angle_gamma   90.00
#
_symmetry.space_group_name_H-M   'P 1'
#
loop_
_entity.id
_entity.type
_entity.pdbx_description
1 polymer ?
#
loop_
_entity_poly.entity_id
_entity_poly.type
_entity_poly.pdbx_seq_one_letter_code
_entity_poly.pdbx_strand_id
1 'polypeptide(L)'
;MLYSLKSWDLETKIRKYKLENNKTIRSMRNALSKINYIILSIGSILIITGYVLMSGEGSTPAAYNPDIFSRLRICFAPIICLLGYLLNVVGIIYITKKNN
;
A
#
# COMPACT_ATOMS: atom_id res chain seq x y z
N MET A 1 -52.12 -23.43 3.64
CA MET A 1 -51.71 -22.40 2.65
C MET A 1 -50.96 -21.22 3.30
N LEU A 2 -51.46 -20.64 4.40
CA LEU A 2 -50.82 -19.49 5.08
C LEU A 2 -49.40 -19.74 5.63
N TYR A 3 -49.13 -20.95 6.14
CA TYR A 3 -47.78 -21.33 6.60
C TYR A 3 -46.74 -21.35 5.49
N SER A 4 -47.15 -21.68 4.26
CA SER A 4 -46.26 -21.65 3.09
C SER A 4 -45.83 -20.21 2.81
N LEU A 5 -46.78 -19.27 2.68
CA LEU A 5 -46.51 -17.86 2.43
C LEU A 5 -45.57 -17.21 3.47
N LYS A 6 -45.72 -17.56 4.75
CA LYS A 6 -44.84 -17.05 5.81
C LYS A 6 -43.42 -17.64 5.75
N SER A 7 -43.28 -18.90 5.34
CA SER A 7 -41.98 -19.54 5.10
C SER A 7 -41.23 -18.86 3.93
N TRP A 8 -41.93 -18.57 2.83
CA TRP A 8 -41.37 -17.85 1.68
C TRP A 8 -40.89 -16.44 2.06
N ASP A 9 -41.61 -15.69 2.91
CA ASP A 9 -41.16 -14.38 3.41
C ASP A 9 -39.87 -14.48 4.24
N LEU A 10 -39.77 -15.50 5.09
CA LEU A 10 -38.58 -15.74 5.92
C LEU A 10 -37.33 -16.04 5.07
N GLU A 11 -37.50 -16.92 4.08
CA GLU A 11 -36.44 -17.29 3.13
C GLU A 11 -35.95 -16.08 2.32
N THR A 12 -36.85 -15.20 1.87
CA THR A 12 -36.47 -14.00 1.12
C THR A 12 -35.71 -12.99 1.98
N LYS A 13 -36.10 -12.82 3.26
CA LYS A 13 -35.36 -11.99 4.22
C LYS A 13 -33.97 -12.56 4.49
N ILE A 14 -33.86 -13.88 4.74
CA ILE A 14 -32.57 -14.55 4.96
C ILE A 14 -31.64 -14.35 3.75
N ARG A 15 -32.16 -14.51 2.53
CA ARG A 15 -31.39 -14.27 1.30
C ARG A 15 -30.94 -12.82 1.18
N LYS A 16 -31.80 -11.85 1.50
CA LYS A 16 -31.44 -10.42 1.51
C LYS A 16 -30.35 -10.11 2.53
N TYR A 17 -30.47 -10.59 3.77
CA TYR A 17 -29.43 -10.43 4.79
C TYR A 17 -28.10 -11.02 4.34
N LYS A 18 -28.11 -12.23 3.76
CA LYS A 18 -26.90 -12.89 3.27
C LYS A 18 -26.25 -12.11 2.11
N LEU A 19 -27.07 -11.55 1.22
CA LEU A 19 -26.61 -10.74 0.09
C LEU A 19 -25.99 -9.42 0.56
N GLU A 20 -26.64 -8.74 1.50
CA GLU A 20 -26.17 -7.47 2.06
C GLU A 20 -24.88 -7.67 2.87
N ASN A 21 -24.82 -8.72 3.69
CA ASN A 21 -23.61 -9.06 4.44
C ASN A 21 -22.45 -9.40 3.49
N ASN A 22 -22.68 -10.21 2.45
CA ASN A 22 -21.66 -10.50 1.42
C ASN A 22 -21.19 -9.22 0.70
N LYS A 23 -22.12 -8.30 0.37
CA LYS A 23 -21.77 -7.01 -0.25
C LYS A 23 -20.93 -6.14 0.69
N THR A 24 -21.25 -6.10 1.97
CA THR A 24 -20.49 -5.38 3.00
C THR A 24 -19.09 -5.99 3.18
N ILE A 25 -18.97 -7.31 3.30
CA ILE A 25 -17.68 -8.02 3.36
C ILE A 25 -16.87 -7.78 2.08
N ARG A 26 -17.51 -7.74 0.92
CA ARG A 26 -16.86 -7.44 -0.37
C ARG A 26 -16.39 -5.97 -0.47
N SER A 27 -17.15 -5.03 0.10
CA SER A 27 -16.80 -3.62 0.19
C SER A 27 -15.63 -3.39 1.15
N MET A 28 -15.62 -4.05 2.31
CA MET A 28 -14.50 -4.01 3.26
C MET A 28 -13.24 -4.65 2.69
N ARG A 29 -13.39 -5.70 1.85
CA ARG A 29 -12.25 -6.30 1.13
C ARG A 29 -11.59 -5.32 0.15
N ASN A 30 -12.32 -4.29 -0.28
CA ASN A 30 -11.81 -3.19 -1.09
C ASN A 30 -11.59 -1.91 -0.25
N ALA A 31 -11.21 -2.05 1.02
CA ALA A 31 -10.95 -0.92 1.92
C ALA A 31 -9.75 -0.05 1.49
N LEU A 32 -8.84 -0.59 0.66
CA LEU A 32 -7.74 0.19 0.11
C LEU A 32 -8.23 0.94 -1.15
N SER A 33 -8.38 2.26 -1.04
CA SER A 33 -8.69 3.10 -2.21
C SER A 33 -7.58 3.00 -3.26
N LYS A 34 -7.94 3.00 -4.55
CA LYS A 34 -6.99 2.94 -5.68
C LYS A 34 -5.87 3.98 -5.54
N ILE A 35 -6.19 5.17 -5.03
CA ILE A 35 -5.25 6.29 -4.84
C ILE A 35 -4.16 5.93 -3.82
N ASN A 36 -4.53 5.30 -2.70
CA ASN A 36 -3.57 4.96 -1.65
C ASN A 36 -2.65 3.82 -2.06
N TYR A 37 -3.15 2.88 -2.88
CA TYR A 37 -2.31 1.86 -3.50
C TYR A 37 -1.26 2.46 -4.44
N ILE A 38 -1.62 3.51 -5.20
CA ILE A 38 -0.69 4.23 -6.07
C ILE A 38 0.41 4.94 -5.26
N ILE A 39 0.04 5.64 -4.18
CA ILE A 39 1.00 6.33 -3.29
C ILE A 39 1.98 5.32 -2.66
N LEU A 40 1.47 4.18 -2.16
CA LEU A 40 2.28 3.12 -1.58
C LEU A 40 3.27 2.53 -2.60
N SER A 41 2.80 2.30 -3.83
CA SER A 41 3.62 1.76 -4.92
C SER A 41 4.75 2.70 -5.30
N ILE A 42 4.48 4.00 -5.39
CA ILE A 42 5.50 5.04 -5.68
C ILE A 42 6.54 5.09 -4.56
N GLY A 43 6.10 5.08 -3.29
CA GLY A 43 7.01 5.07 -2.15
C GLY A 43 7.91 3.83 -2.14
N SER A 44 7.38 2.66 -2.50
CA SER A 44 8.15 1.40 -2.60
C SER A 44 9.24 1.47 -3.68
N ILE A 45 8.93 2.00 -4.86
CA ILE A 45 9.91 2.20 -5.94
C ILE A 45 11.03 3.15 -5.49
N LEU A 46 10.69 4.20 -4.73
CA LEU A 46 11.66 5.16 -4.22
C LEU A 46 12.62 4.53 -3.20
N ILE A 47 12.11 3.67 -2.31
CA ILE A 47 12.93 2.91 -1.36
C ILE A 47 13.87 1.95 -2.11
N ILE A 48 13.36 1.20 -3.09
CA ILE A 48 14.17 0.29 -3.91
C ILE A 48 15.30 1.05 -4.61
N THR A 49 14.99 2.21 -5.19
CA THR A 49 15.98 3.06 -5.86
C THR A 49 17.05 3.55 -4.87
N GLY A 50 16.67 3.95 -3.66
CA GLY A 50 17.61 4.35 -2.61
C GLY A 50 18.53 3.20 -2.17
N TYR A 51 17.99 1.99 -2.01
CA TYR A 51 18.78 0.79 -1.70
C TYR A 51 19.74 0.42 -2.84
N VAL A 52 19.31 0.50 -4.10
CA VAL A 52 20.18 0.26 -5.26
C VAL A 52 21.32 1.29 -5.30
N LEU A 53 21.04 2.55 -4.96
CA LEU A 53 22.08 3.59 -4.83
C LEU A 53 23.07 3.30 -3.69
N MET A 54 22.61 2.75 -2.56
CA MET A 54 23.48 2.30 -1.46
C MET A 54 24.33 1.08 -1.86
N SER A 55 23.77 0.16 -2.66
CA SER A 55 24.47 -1.02 -3.21
C SER A 55 25.40 -0.70 -4.39
N GLY A 56 25.81 0.56 -4.54
CA GLY A 56 26.70 1.00 -5.63
C GLY A 56 28.00 0.21 -5.72
N GLU A 57 28.61 0.22 -6.92
CA GLU A 57 29.80 -0.58 -7.25
C GLU A 57 30.91 -0.47 -6.20
N GLY A 58 31.30 -1.63 -5.66
CA GLY A 58 32.44 -1.75 -4.76
C GLY A 58 33.74 -1.40 -5.46
N SER A 59 34.55 -0.57 -4.81
CA SER A 59 35.88 -0.22 -5.28
C SER A 59 36.76 -1.46 -5.44
N THR A 60 37.35 -1.63 -6.62
CA THR A 60 38.46 -2.57 -6.84
C THR A 60 39.72 -2.10 -6.09
N PRO A 61 40.54 -3.01 -5.50
CA PRO A 61 41.65 -2.63 -4.61
C PRO A 61 42.79 -1.83 -5.25
N ALA A 62 42.82 -1.73 -6.58
CA ALA A 62 43.95 -1.21 -7.35
C ALA A 62 43.85 0.28 -7.73
N ALA A 63 42.69 0.92 -7.57
CA ALA A 63 42.51 2.35 -7.83
C ALA A 63 41.45 2.93 -6.90
N TYR A 64 41.88 3.75 -5.93
CA TYR A 64 40.98 4.50 -5.07
C TYR A 64 40.24 5.55 -5.90
N ASN A 65 39.01 5.24 -6.31
CA ASN A 65 38.11 6.20 -6.95
C ASN A 65 37.43 7.04 -5.86
N PRO A 66 37.62 8.38 -5.78
CA PRO A 66 36.96 9.20 -4.76
C PRO A 66 35.43 9.29 -4.92
N ASP A 67 34.89 8.81 -6.05
CA ASP A 67 33.45 8.79 -6.33
C ASP A 67 32.63 7.83 -5.46
N ILE A 68 33.23 6.77 -4.90
CA ILE A 68 32.57 5.92 -3.89
C ILE A 68 32.33 6.65 -2.57
N PHE A 69 33.12 7.69 -2.27
CA PHE A 69 32.92 8.63 -1.16
C PHE A 69 32.34 9.96 -1.64
N SER A 70 31.73 10.00 -2.82
CA SER A 70 30.98 11.17 -3.24
C SER A 70 29.85 11.39 -2.24
N ARG A 71 29.83 12.56 -1.59
CA ARG A 71 28.82 12.99 -0.59
C ARG A 71 27.38 12.74 -1.06
N LEU A 72 27.19 12.61 -2.37
CA LEU A 72 25.95 12.25 -3.02
C LEU A 72 25.45 10.85 -2.61
N ARG A 73 26.23 9.77 -2.66
CA ARG A 73 25.71 8.43 -2.30
C ARG A 73 25.53 8.26 -0.79
N ILE A 74 26.49 8.73 0.01
CA ILE A 74 26.45 8.58 1.48
C ILE A 74 25.35 9.44 2.13
N CYS A 75 25.02 10.60 1.54
CA CYS A 75 24.00 11.49 2.10
C CYS A 75 22.65 11.38 1.37
N PHE A 76 22.64 11.38 0.04
CA PHE A 76 21.37 11.38 -0.69
C PHE A 76 20.68 10.01 -0.68
N ALA A 77 21.43 8.89 -0.72
CA ALA A 77 20.80 7.57 -0.69
C ALA A 77 19.99 7.33 0.60
N PRO A 78 20.52 7.58 1.82
CA PRO A 78 19.71 7.47 3.02
C PRO A 78 18.58 8.50 3.09
N ILE A 79 18.76 9.73 2.58
CA ILE A 79 17.68 10.74 2.53
C ILE A 79 16.53 10.26 1.62
N ILE A 80 16.83 9.69 0.45
CA ILE A 80 15.84 9.16 -0.49
C ILE A 80 15.09 7.97 0.12
N CYS A 81 15.80 7.06 0.80
CA CYS A 81 15.19 5.97 1.56
C CYS A 81 14.25 6.51 2.65
N LEU A 82 14.70 7.49 3.44
CA LEU A 82 13.92 8.08 4.53
C LEU A 82 12.65 8.76 4.00
N LEU A 83 12.75 9.51 2.89
CA LEU A 83 11.60 10.07 2.17
C LEU A 83 10.65 8.99 1.65
N GLY A 84 11.16 7.90 1.08
CA GLY A 84 10.35 6.79 0.60
C GLY A 84 9.58 6.07 1.72
N TYR A 85 10.20 5.91 2.88
CA TYR A 85 9.51 5.40 4.07
C TYR A 85 8.48 6.40 4.61
N LEU A 86 8.79 7.69 4.64
CA LEU A 86 7.86 8.73 5.07
C LEU A 86 6.61 8.77 4.18
N LEU A 87 6.79 8.67 2.86
CA LEU A 87 5.69 8.60 1.89
C LEU A 87 4.85 7.33 2.05
N ASN A 88 5.46 6.18 2.33
CA ASN A 88 4.72 4.96 2.65
C ASN A 88 3.90 5.12 3.94
N VAL A 89 4.50 5.67 5.00
CA VAL A 89 3.81 5.91 6.28
C VAL A 89 2.64 6.87 6.09
N VAL A 90 2.82 7.97 5.35
CA VAL A 90 1.75 8.90 5.01
C VAL A 90 0.69 8.22 4.14
N GLY A 91 1.08 7.42 3.14
CA GLY A 91 0.15 6.67 2.29
C GLY A 91 -0.70 5.66 3.05
N ILE A 92 -0.12 5.02 4.08
CA ILE A 92 -0.82 4.10 4.97
C ILE A 92 -1.71 4.86 5.96
N ILE A 93 -1.24 5.94 6.58
CA ILE A 93 -2.02 6.72 7.56
C ILE A 93 -3.16 7.50 6.88
N TYR A 94 -2.95 7.98 5.66
CA TYR A 94 -3.95 8.66 4.84
C TYR A 94 -5.06 7.71 4.34
N ILE A 95 -5.09 6.44 4.79
CA ILE A 95 -6.15 5.47 4.51
C ILE A 95 -7.53 5.82 5.07
N THR A 96 -7.69 6.90 5.84
CA THR A 96 -9.06 7.32 6.18
C THR A 96 -9.25 8.82 6.35
N LYS A 97 -9.51 9.49 5.22
CA LYS A 97 -10.57 10.48 5.24
C LYS A 97 -11.45 10.26 4.02
N LYS A 98 -12.41 9.34 4.17
CA LYS A 98 -13.63 9.36 3.35
C LYS A 98 -14.33 10.68 3.70
N ASN A 99 -13.97 11.77 3.01
CA ASN A 99 -14.80 12.96 3.00
C ASN A 99 -16.16 12.56 2.43
N ASN A 100 -17.20 12.93 3.18
CA ASN A 100 -18.62 12.61 3.01
C ASN A 100 -19.07 12.37 1.56
#